data_AF-A0A523CBL9-F1
#
_entry.id   AF-A0A523CBL9-F1
#
_cell.length_a   1.000
_cell.length_b   1.000
_cell.length_c   1.000
_cell.angle_alpha   90.00
_cell.angle_beta   90.00
_cell.angle_gamma   90.00
#
_symmetry.space_group_name_H-M   'P 1'
#
loop_
_entity.id
_entity.type
_entity.pdbx_description
1 polymer ?
#
loop_
_entity_poly.entity_id
_entity_poly.type
_entity_poly.pdbx_seq_one_letter_code
_entity_poly.pdbx_strand_id
1 'polypeptide(L)'
;MIESASRTSSDESLGMRVFEVSKQRAVERCISRWRNGLRADWMQLSQDDIANLRWIAGEVWAARTREEWDSLHFSKIDLQHTRVIAAHADRLRRHRVNHAQTLDAVVDILHAARDATYAAERGEDSLPC
;
A
#
# COMPACT_ATOMS: atom_id res chain seq x y z
N MET A 1 10.03 -41.23 24.39
CA MET A 1 10.87 -40.13 23.86
C MET A 1 10.20 -39.55 22.61
N ILE A 2 9.08 -38.82 22.78
CA ILE A 2 8.36 -38.12 21.69
C ILE A 2 7.66 -36.90 22.30
N GLU A 3 8.36 -35.78 22.52
CA GLU A 3 7.70 -34.52 22.94
C GLU A 3 8.44 -33.26 22.45
N SER A 4 9.09 -33.35 21.30
CA SER A 4 9.88 -32.22 20.74
C SER A 4 9.36 -31.71 19.39
N ALA A 5 8.43 -32.43 18.73
CA ALA A 5 7.92 -32.03 17.43
C ALA A 5 6.71 -31.07 17.47
N SER A 6 5.89 -31.09 18.53
CA SER A 6 4.66 -30.27 18.61
C SER A 6 4.91 -28.81 19.02
N ARG A 7 6.02 -28.53 19.72
CA ARG A 7 6.33 -27.19 20.23
C ARG A 7 6.75 -26.23 19.10
N THR A 8 7.60 -26.69 18.18
CA THR A 8 8.08 -25.90 17.02
C THR A 8 6.94 -25.51 16.06
N SER A 9 5.97 -26.40 15.83
CA SER A 9 4.82 -26.13 14.95
C SER A 9 3.82 -25.12 15.55
N SER A 10 3.66 -25.10 16.88
CA SER A 10 2.84 -24.09 17.56
C SER A 10 3.46 -22.70 17.49
N ASP A 11 4.78 -22.59 17.67
CA ASP A 11 5.47 -21.30 17.58
C ASP A 11 5.49 -20.73 16.16
N GLU A 12 5.67 -21.58 15.14
CA GLU A 12 5.62 -21.17 13.73
C GLU A 12 4.21 -20.70 13.33
N SER A 13 3.17 -21.43 13.74
CA SER A 13 1.78 -21.04 13.47
C SER A 13 1.38 -19.77 14.23
N LEU A 14 1.90 -19.55 15.44
CA LEU A 14 1.74 -18.30 16.18
C LEU A 14 2.43 -17.13 15.47
N GLY A 15 3.68 -17.32 15.02
CA GLY A 15 4.44 -16.32 14.28
C GLY A 15 3.74 -15.91 12.97
N MET A 16 3.26 -16.89 12.20
CA MET A 16 2.50 -16.66 10.97
C MET A 16 1.22 -15.87 11.26
N ARG A 17 0.50 -16.21 12.32
CA ARG A 17 -0.74 -15.52 12.70
C ARG A 17 -0.48 -14.07 13.14
N VAL A 18 0.59 -13.83 13.90
CA VAL A 18 0.98 -12.48 14.32
C VAL A 18 1.39 -11.63 13.10
N PHE A 19 2.12 -12.23 12.16
CA PHE A 19 2.49 -11.57 10.90
C PHE A 19 1.24 -11.17 10.10
N GLU A 20 0.31 -12.09 9.86
CA GLU A 20 -0.91 -11.82 9.11
C GLU A 20 -1.81 -10.77 9.76
N VAL A 21 -1.97 -10.81 11.09
CA VAL A 21 -2.73 -9.78 11.81
C VAL A 21 -2.06 -8.41 11.70
N SER A 22 -0.73 -8.37 11.75
CA SER A 22 0.04 -7.12 11.61
C SER A 22 -0.09 -6.54 10.20
N LYS A 23 -0.02 -7.41 9.18
CA LYS A 23 -0.26 -7.06 7.78
C LYS A 23 -1.66 -6.48 7.60
N GLN A 24 -2.69 -7.17 8.06
CA GLN A 24 -4.08 -6.72 7.95
C GLN A 24 -4.28 -5.34 8.59
N ARG A 25 -3.80 -5.14 9.82
CA ARG A 25 -3.88 -3.84 10.51
C ARG A 25 -3.12 -2.73 9.80
N ALA A 26 -1.98 -3.03 9.18
CA ALA A 26 -1.23 -2.05 8.41
C ALA A 26 -1.98 -1.66 7.13
N VAL A 27 -2.51 -2.65 6.40
CA VAL A 27 -3.29 -2.45 5.18
C VAL A 27 -4.57 -1.66 5.47
N GLU A 28 -5.33 -2.00 6.52
CA GLU A 28 -6.54 -1.26 6.88
C GLU A 28 -6.27 0.21 7.19
N ARG A 29 -5.19 0.50 7.94
CA ARG A 29 -4.75 1.87 8.20
C ARG A 29 -4.35 2.60 6.92
N CYS A 30 -3.65 1.93 6.02
CA CYS A 30 -3.29 2.45 4.70
C CYS A 30 -4.53 2.81 3.87
N ILE A 31 -5.50 1.89 3.73
CA ILE A 31 -6.75 2.16 3.01
C ILE A 31 -7.53 3.32 3.62
N SER A 32 -7.58 3.40 4.95
CA SER A 32 -8.22 4.53 5.64
C SER A 32 -7.56 5.86 5.28
N ARG A 33 -6.23 5.92 5.26
CA ARG A 33 -5.47 7.11 4.84
C ARG A 33 -5.72 7.47 3.38
N TRP A 34 -5.75 6.48 2.49
CA TRP A 34 -6.04 6.66 1.06
C TRP A 34 -7.43 7.28 0.85
N ARG A 35 -8.45 6.71 1.50
CA ARG A 35 -9.82 7.21 1.47
C ARG A 35 -9.91 8.65 2.00
N ASN A 36 -9.23 8.94 3.10
CA ASN A 36 -9.22 10.29 3.67
C ASN A 36 -8.48 11.31 2.77
N GLY A 37 -7.44 10.88 2.06
CA GLY A 37 -6.74 11.70 1.08
C GLY A 37 -7.60 12.04 -0.13
N LEU A 38 -8.26 11.05 -0.72
CA LEU A 38 -9.10 11.20 -1.91
C LEU A 38 -10.46 11.86 -1.64
N ARG A 39 -10.98 11.77 -0.41
CA ARG A 39 -12.28 12.35 -0.02
C ARG A 39 -13.41 11.92 -0.97
N ALA A 40 -14.00 12.86 -1.71
CA ALA A 40 -15.08 12.58 -2.66
C ALA A 40 -14.63 11.70 -3.82
N ASP A 41 -13.37 11.82 -4.25
CA ASP A 41 -12.82 11.04 -5.37
C ASP A 41 -12.72 9.55 -5.07
N TRP A 42 -12.74 9.17 -3.79
CA TRP A 42 -12.81 7.77 -3.39
C TRP A 42 -14.02 7.04 -4.00
N MET A 43 -15.15 7.75 -4.16
CA MET A 43 -16.36 7.17 -4.74
C MET A 43 -16.21 6.86 -6.24
N GLN A 44 -15.18 7.38 -6.90
CA GLN A 44 -14.90 7.11 -8.31
C GLN A 44 -14.08 5.83 -8.55
N LEU A 45 -13.68 5.13 -7.47
CA LEU A 45 -12.97 3.85 -7.55
C LEU A 45 -13.97 2.70 -7.60
N SER A 46 -13.73 1.73 -8.47
CA SER A 46 -14.51 0.50 -8.49
C SER A 46 -14.19 -0.38 -7.28
N GLN A 47 -15.06 -1.34 -6.97
CA GLN A 47 -14.77 -2.33 -5.92
C GLN A 47 -13.52 -3.16 -6.24
N ASP A 48 -13.28 -3.44 -7.52
CA ASP A 48 -12.08 -4.13 -7.98
C ASP A 48 -10.83 -3.28 -7.77
N ASP A 49 -10.87 -1.97 -8.05
CA ASP A 49 -9.77 -1.06 -7.76
C ASP A 49 -9.44 -1.09 -6.26
N ILE A 50 -10.45 -0.97 -5.41
CA ILE A 50 -10.26 -0.98 -3.96
C ILE A 50 -9.70 -2.33 -3.48
N ALA A 51 -10.15 -3.45 -4.04
CA ALA A 51 -9.63 -4.77 -3.74
C ALA A 51 -8.16 -4.92 -4.20
N ASN A 52 -7.83 -4.41 -5.37
CA ASN A 52 -6.48 -4.38 -5.92
C ASN A 52 -5.54 -3.50 -5.08
N LEU A 53 -6.00 -2.34 -4.62
CA LEU A 53 -5.27 -1.46 -3.69
C LEU A 53 -4.98 -2.15 -2.36
N ARG A 54 -5.96 -2.86 -1.78
CA ARG A 54 -5.76 -3.65 -0.55
C ARG A 54 -4.71 -4.72 -0.74
N TRP A 55 -4.82 -5.44 -1.84
CA TRP A 55 -3.93 -6.54 -2.15
C TRP A 55 -2.49 -6.04 -2.32
N ILE A 56 -2.25 -5.04 -3.17
CA ILE A 56 -0.91 -4.52 -3.44
C ILE A 56 -0.30 -3.83 -2.21
N ALA A 57 -1.11 -3.17 -1.38
CA ALA A 57 -0.63 -2.61 -0.11
C ALA A 57 -0.09 -3.71 0.82
N GLY A 58 -0.74 -4.87 0.84
CA GLY A 58 -0.26 -6.04 1.58
C GLY A 58 1.05 -6.59 1.02
N GLU A 59 1.19 -6.63 -0.31
CA GLU A 59 2.43 -7.09 -0.95
C GLU A 59 3.59 -6.13 -0.68
N VAL A 60 3.36 -4.81 -0.79
CA VAL A 60 4.36 -3.80 -0.44
C VAL A 60 4.74 -3.90 1.04
N TRP A 61 3.77 -4.05 1.95
CA TRP A 61 4.06 -4.22 3.38
C TRP A 61 4.90 -5.46 3.69
N ALA A 62 4.66 -6.57 2.98
CA ALA A 62 5.41 -7.80 3.16
C ALA A 62 6.82 -7.74 2.55
N ALA A 63 7.01 -6.95 1.49
CA ALA A 63 8.28 -6.84 0.77
C ALA A 63 9.22 -5.76 1.32
N ARG A 64 8.70 -4.78 2.05
CA ARG A 64 9.47 -3.63 2.55
C ARG A 64 9.77 -3.73 4.03
N THR A 65 10.83 -3.02 4.44
CA THR A 65 11.11 -2.82 5.86
C THR A 65 10.02 -1.96 6.51
N ARG A 66 9.94 -2.02 7.84
CA ARG A 66 8.97 -1.22 8.59
C ARG A 66 9.20 0.28 8.39
N GLU A 67 10.46 0.70 8.33
CA GLU A 67 10.86 2.10 8.15
C GLU A 67 10.43 2.63 6.79
N GLU A 68 10.70 1.87 5.72
CA GLU A 68 10.25 2.20 4.36
C GLU A 68 8.73 2.32 4.31
N TRP A 69 8.00 1.36 4.87
CA TRP A 69 6.54 1.40 4.92
C TRP A 69 6.00 2.64 5.64
N ASP A 70 6.55 2.96 6.81
CA ASP A 70 6.10 4.12 7.60
C ASP A 70 6.46 5.46 6.91
N SER A 71 7.43 5.47 5.99
CA SER A 71 7.76 6.62 5.14
C SER A 71 6.77 6.86 3.97
N LEU A 72 5.88 5.91 3.68
CA LEU A 72 4.90 6.03 2.59
C LEU A 72 3.70 6.90 3.03
N HIS A 73 3.43 7.96 2.26
CA HIS A 73 2.42 8.97 2.59
C HIS A 73 1.11 8.76 1.83
N PHE A 74 0.35 7.73 2.21
CA PHE A 74 -0.91 7.35 1.52
C PHE A 74 -2.04 8.39 1.54
N SER A 75 -1.95 9.44 2.36
CA SER A 75 -2.95 10.53 2.40
C SER A 75 -2.68 11.66 1.40
N LYS A 76 -1.54 11.63 0.70
CA LYS A 76 -1.06 12.69 -0.22
C LYS A 76 -0.97 12.16 -1.65
N ILE A 77 -2.02 11.45 -2.07
CA ILE A 77 -2.09 10.82 -3.39
C ILE A 77 -3.42 11.16 -4.03
N ASP A 78 -3.37 11.53 -5.31
CA ASP A 78 -4.55 11.87 -6.09
C ASP A 78 -5.20 10.63 -6.72
N LEU A 79 -6.35 10.87 -7.38
CA LEU A 79 -7.12 9.82 -8.02
C LEU A 79 -6.37 9.16 -9.19
N GLN A 80 -5.59 9.94 -9.94
CA GLN A 80 -4.86 9.45 -11.11
C GLN A 80 -3.81 8.43 -10.69
N HIS A 81 -2.93 8.80 -9.76
CA HIS A 81 -1.90 7.91 -9.23
C HIS A 81 -2.51 6.69 -8.55
N THR A 82 -3.63 6.86 -7.85
CA THR A 82 -4.35 5.73 -7.22
C THR A 82 -4.85 4.72 -8.26
N ARG A 83 -5.43 5.19 -9.38
CA ARG A 83 -5.87 4.32 -10.49
C ARG A 83 -4.69 3.60 -11.16
N VAL A 84 -3.56 4.29 -11.32
CA VAL A 84 -2.35 3.67 -11.87
C VAL A 84 -1.87 2.53 -10.96
N ILE A 85 -1.81 2.75 -9.64
CA ILE A 85 -1.44 1.70 -8.68
C ILE A 85 -2.41 0.52 -8.75
N ALA A 86 -3.72 0.78 -8.80
CA ALA A 86 -4.73 -0.27 -8.93
C ALA A 86 -4.54 -1.10 -10.22
N ALA A 87 -4.17 -0.46 -11.34
CA ALA A 87 -3.87 -1.14 -12.59
C ALA A 87 -2.59 -1.99 -12.53
N HIS A 88 -1.54 -1.53 -11.85
CA HIS A 88 -0.34 -2.33 -11.59
C HIS A 88 -0.67 -3.59 -10.77
N ALA A 89 -1.50 -3.43 -9.74
CA ALA A 89 -1.96 -4.53 -8.91
C ALA A 89 -2.80 -5.53 -9.71
N ASP A 90 -3.76 -5.06 -10.51
CA ASP A 90 -4.54 -5.92 -11.40
C ASP A 90 -3.65 -6.71 -12.36
N ARG A 91 -2.69 -6.02 -12.99
CA ARG A 91 -1.75 -6.64 -13.93
C ARG A 91 -0.88 -7.69 -13.25
N LEU A 92 -0.41 -7.43 -12.04
CA LEU A 92 0.40 -8.37 -11.26
C LEU A 92 -0.38 -9.62 -10.86
N ARG A 93 -1.69 -9.49 -10.57
CA ARG A 93 -2.55 -10.62 -10.22
C ARG A 93 -2.92 -11.47 -11.43
N ARG A 94 -3.15 -10.85 -12.59
CA ARG A 94 -3.65 -11.54 -13.80
C ARG A 94 -2.53 -12.02 -14.73
N HIS A 95 -1.38 -11.36 -14.71
CA HIS A 95 -0.29 -11.63 -15.65
C HIS A 95 0.99 -12.01 -14.90
N ARG A 96 1.81 -12.87 -15.52
CA ARG A 96 3.15 -13.22 -15.03
C ARG A 96 4.14 -12.07 -15.28
N VAL A 97 3.88 -10.91 -14.70
CA VAL A 97 4.82 -9.78 -14.70
C VAL A 97 5.79 -9.92 -13.52
N ASN A 98 6.92 -9.21 -13.60
CA ASN A 98 7.94 -9.26 -12.56
C ASN A 98 7.39 -8.61 -11.27
N HIS A 99 7.23 -9.42 -10.23
CA HIS A 99 6.65 -9.01 -8.95
C HIS A 99 7.46 -7.92 -8.26
N ALA A 100 8.78 -8.13 -8.08
CA ALA A 100 9.66 -7.17 -7.42
C ALA A 100 9.66 -5.82 -8.16
N GLN A 101 9.84 -5.83 -9.49
CA GLN A 101 9.84 -4.58 -10.28
C GLN A 101 8.49 -3.85 -10.21
N THR A 102 7.38 -4.57 -10.13
CA THR A 102 6.06 -3.96 -9.99
C THR A 102 5.89 -3.30 -8.62
N LEU A 103 6.40 -3.93 -7.55
CA LEU A 103 6.38 -3.34 -6.21
C LEU A 103 7.30 -2.12 -6.09
N ASP A 104 8.46 -2.14 -6.75
CA ASP A 104 9.34 -0.97 -6.85
C ASP A 104 8.62 0.19 -7.55
N ALA A 105 8.00 -0.08 -8.72
CA ALA A 105 7.25 0.94 -9.45
C ALA A 105 6.08 1.53 -8.63
N VAL A 106 5.36 0.72 -7.86
CA VAL A 106 4.28 1.20 -6.99
C VAL A 106 4.81 2.13 -5.89
N VAL A 107 5.97 1.80 -5.31
CA VAL A 107 6.63 2.66 -4.30
C VAL A 107 7.10 3.98 -4.92
N ASP A 108 7.69 3.93 -6.11
CA ASP A 108 8.11 5.14 -6.83
C ASP A 108 6.92 6.06 -7.14
N ILE A 109 5.77 5.48 -7.55
CA ILE A 109 4.53 6.23 -7.77
C ILE A 109 4.04 6.89 -6.48
N LEU A 110 4.11 6.20 -5.33
CA LEU A 110 3.73 6.76 -4.04
C LEU A 110 4.61 7.95 -3.63
N HIS A 111 5.92 7.88 -3.89
CA HIS A 111 6.83 8.99 -3.64
C HIS A 111 6.58 10.16 -4.60
N ALA A 112 6.42 9.89 -5.89
CA ALA A 112 6.14 10.91 -6.89
C ALA A 112 4.81 11.66 -6.62
N ALA A 113 3.75 10.93 -6.25
CA ALA A 113 2.46 11.52 -5.92
C ALA A 113 2.52 12.47 -4.72
N ARG A 114 3.29 12.08 -3.69
CA ARG A 114 3.55 12.93 -2.52
C ARG A 114 4.24 14.22 -2.94
N ASP A 115 5.30 14.12 -3.73
CA ASP A 115 6.10 15.27 -4.14
C ASP A 115 5.30 16.22 -5.05
N ALA A 116 4.45 15.68 -5.93
CA ALA A 116 3.52 16.44 -6.75
C ALA A 116 2.49 17.21 -5.91
N THR A 117 1.95 16.57 -4.86
CA THR A 117 1.01 17.23 -3.94
C THR A 117 1.68 18.39 -3.20
N TYR A 118 2.91 18.21 -2.71
CA TYR A 118 3.66 19.30 -2.06
C TYR A 118 4.10 20.41 -3.02
N ALA A 119 4.32 20.09 -4.29
CA ALA A 119 4.61 21.10 -5.31
C ALA A 119 3.38 21.97 -5.59
N ALA A 120 2.18 21.37 -5.65
CA ALA A 120 0.92 22.09 -5.78
C ALA A 120 0.66 23.01 -4.58
N GLU A 121 0.86 22.53 -3.35
CA GLU A 121 0.71 23.33 -2.12
C GLU A 121 1.69 24.51 -2.05
N ARG A 122 2.91 24.37 -2.60
CA ARG A 122 3.92 25.45 -2.65
C ARG A 122 3.67 26.47 -3.76
N GLY A 123 2.88 26.12 -4.78
CA GLY A 123 2.57 27.00 -5.91
C GLY A 123 1.54 28.10 -5.61
N GLU A 124 0.86 28.03 -4.46
CA GLU A 124 -0.24 28.94 -4.10
C GLU A 124 0.19 30.15 -3.24
N ASP A 125 1.46 30.19 -2.78
CA ASP A 125 2.03 31.26 -1.95
C ASP A 125 2.59 32.46 -2.77
N SER A 126 2.15 32.62 -4.02
CA SER A 126 2.55 33.74 -4.89
C SER A 126 1.32 34.44 -5.47
N LEU A 127 0.53 35.07 -4.60
CA LEU A 127 -0.38 36.14 -4.99
C LEU A 127 0.24 37.48 -4.57
N PRO A 128 0.75 38.31 -5.51
CA PRO A 128 1.00 39.71 -5.19
C PRO A 128 -0.35 40.39 -4.90
N CYS A 129 -0.38 41.12 -3.79
CA CYS A 129 -1.44 42.08 -3.44
C CYS A 129 -1.61 43.15 -4.54
#